data_AF-A0AB34HDP4-F1
#
_entry.id   AF-A0AB34HDP4-F1
#
_cell.length_a   1.000
_cell.length_b   1.000
_cell.length_c   1.000
_cell.angle_alpha   90.00
_cell.angle_beta   90.00
_cell.angle_gamma   90.00
#
_symmetry.space_group_name_H-M   'P 1'
#
loop_
_entity.id
_entity.type
_entity.pdbx_description
1 polymer ?
#
loop_
_entity_poly.entity_id
_entity_poly.type
_entity_poly.pdbx_seq_one_letter_code
_entity_poly.pdbx_strand_id
1 'polypeptide(L)'
;MLSLQIDSASQEKNITVLERAILDQEGPAKVAHTRLETRTHRPNVELCRDVAQYRLIKEVDEITHNVTRLKETLAQAQVELQGLNRRQLALQEEIQVKENTIYIDQVLSMSMETVSMPHGDQQEERKTKG
;
A
#
# COMPACT_ATOMS: atom_id res chain seq x y z
N MET A 1 1.06 -14.63 0.24
CA MET A 1 -0.21 -13.86 0.30
C MET A 1 -0.51 -13.37 1.71
N LEU A 2 -0.64 -14.25 2.72
CA LEU A 2 -0.89 -13.88 4.12
C LEU A 2 0.11 -12.84 4.70
N SER A 3 1.42 -13.03 4.50
CA SER A 3 2.45 -12.06 4.94
C SER A 3 2.22 -10.68 4.34
N LEU A 4 1.98 -10.61 3.03
CA LEU A 4 1.81 -9.34 2.32
C LEU A 4 0.58 -8.57 2.81
N GLN A 5 -0.50 -9.30 3.16
CA GLN A 5 -1.71 -8.70 3.69
C GLN A 5 -1.54 -8.19 5.13
N ILE A 6 -0.71 -8.87 5.94
CA ILE A 6 -0.30 -8.38 7.25
C ILE A 6 0.54 -7.10 7.10
N ASP A 7 1.47 -7.07 6.15
CA ASP A 7 2.33 -5.91 5.88
C ASP A 7 1.51 -4.69 5.44
N SER A 8 0.56 -4.86 4.52
CA SER A 8 -0.36 -3.78 4.11
C SER A 8 -1.20 -3.28 5.28
N ALA A 9 -1.80 -4.17 6.06
CA ALA A 9 -2.61 -3.79 7.22
C ALA A 9 -1.77 -3.08 8.32
N SER A 10 -0.51 -3.47 8.47
CA SER A 10 0.44 -2.78 9.36
C SER A 10 0.71 -1.36 8.86
N GLN A 11 0.91 -1.19 7.55
CA GLN A 11 1.19 0.11 6.95
C GLN A 11 -0.02 1.05 6.98
N GLU A 12 -1.24 0.53 6.81
CA GLU A 12 -2.48 1.30 7.00
C GLU A 12 -2.61 1.83 8.43
N LYS A 13 -2.27 1.02 9.43
CA LYS A 13 -2.23 1.45 10.83
C LYS A 13 -1.16 2.53 11.03
N ASN A 14 0.03 2.34 10.47
CA ASN A 14 1.12 3.31 10.54
C ASN A 14 0.70 4.67 9.95
N ILE A 15 0.06 4.67 8.77
CA ILE A 15 -0.52 5.88 8.15
C ILE A 15 -1.50 6.57 9.10
N THR A 16 -2.43 5.82 9.68
CA THR A 16 -3.43 6.37 10.62
C THR A 16 -2.76 7.02 11.83
N VAL A 17 -1.70 6.40 12.38
CA VAL A 17 -0.93 6.94 13.50
C VAL A 17 -0.18 8.21 13.09
N LEU A 18 0.41 8.25 11.89
CA LEU A 18 1.13 9.42 11.37
C LEU A 18 0.19 10.60 11.13
N GLU A 19 -0.98 10.37 10.54
CA GLU A 19 -2.03 11.38 10.36
C GLU A 19 -2.48 11.95 11.71
N ARG A 20 -2.69 11.08 12.70
CA ARG A 20 -3.03 11.50 14.06
C ARG A 20 -1.92 12.33 14.69
N ALA A 21 -0.67 11.92 14.55
CA ALA A 21 0.48 12.65 15.09
C ALA A 21 0.62 14.05 14.47
N ILE A 22 0.31 14.21 13.18
CA ILE A 22 0.29 15.52 12.53
C ILE A 22 -0.82 16.41 13.11
N LEU A 23 -2.04 15.86 13.28
CA LEU A 23 -3.16 16.59 13.88
C LEU A 23 -2.85 17.02 15.31
N ASP A 24 -2.23 16.15 16.11
CA ASP A 24 -1.88 16.46 17.50
C ASP A 24 -0.84 17.59 17.61
N GLN A 25 -0.07 17.90 16.55
CA GLN A 25 0.85 19.04 16.51
C GLN A 25 0.18 20.39 16.21
N GLU A 26 -1.05 20.42 15.68
CA GLU A 26 -1.72 21.68 15.32
C GLU A 26 -1.99 22.57 16.55
N GLY A 27 -2.39 21.96 17.67
CA GLY A 27 -2.63 22.66 18.93
C GLY A 27 -1.38 23.36 19.46
N PRO A 28 -0.27 22.63 19.71
CA PRO A 28 1.02 23.21 20.11
C PRO A 28 1.53 24.27 19.14
N ALA A 29 1.46 24.02 17.82
CA ALA A 29 1.89 24.96 16.80
C ALA A 29 1.14 26.30 16.92
N LYS A 30 -0.19 26.25 17.02
CA LYS A 30 -1.04 27.43 17.15
C LYS A 30 -0.69 28.24 18.40
N VAL A 31 -0.53 27.57 19.54
CA VAL A 31 -0.18 28.24 20.80
C VAL A 31 1.19 28.92 20.71
N ALA A 32 2.20 28.22 20.19
CA ALA A 32 3.55 28.76 20.03
C ALA A 32 3.57 29.97 19.08
N HIS A 33 2.88 29.88 17.93
CA HIS A 33 2.76 30.98 16.98
C HIS A 33 2.05 32.21 17.57
N THR A 34 0.89 32.03 18.22
CA THR A 34 0.15 33.15 18.83
C THR A 34 0.97 33.82 19.96
N ARG A 35 1.70 33.03 20.76
CA ARG A 35 2.60 33.58 21.80
C ARG A 35 3.73 34.40 21.20
N LEU A 36 4.34 33.90 20.12
CA LEU A 36 5.40 34.59 19.42
C LEU A 36 4.90 35.91 18.82
N GLU A 37 3.76 35.86 18.12
CA GLU A 37 3.10 37.01 17.50
C GLU A 37 2.80 38.11 18.54
N THR A 38 2.22 37.73 19.68
CA THR A 38 1.89 38.65 20.78
C THR A 38 3.13 39.37 21.30
N ARG A 39 4.29 38.69 21.35
CA ARG A 39 5.54 39.29 21.82
C ARG A 39 6.19 40.18 20.76
N THR A 40 6.11 39.82 19.48
CA THR A 40 6.64 40.65 18.38
C THR A 40 5.88 41.96 18.17
N HIS A 41 4.61 42.04 18.59
CA HIS A 41 3.78 43.24 18.43
C HIS A 41 3.75 44.17 19.66
N ARG A 42 4.62 43.94 20.66
CA ARG A 42 4.68 44.84 21.82
C ARG A 42 5.28 46.20 21.44
N PRO A 43 4.70 47.33 21.90
CA PRO A 43 5.20 48.66 21.59
C PRO A 43 6.61 48.89 22.17
N ASN A 44 7.43 49.60 21.40
CA ASN A 44 8.90 49.75 21.49
C ASN A 44 9.60 49.71 22.88
N VAL A 45 8.98 50.17 23.96
CA VAL A 45 9.58 50.16 25.31
C VAL A 45 9.56 48.76 25.96
N GLU A 46 8.73 47.85 25.45
CA GLU A 46 8.53 46.48 25.95
C GLU A 46 9.19 45.38 25.08
N LEU A 47 9.85 45.77 23.98
CA LEU A 47 10.46 44.81 23.06
C LEU A 47 11.79 44.27 23.63
N CYS A 48 11.68 43.44 24.66
CA CYS A 48 12.78 42.70 25.22
C CYS A 48 13.06 41.50 24.30
N ARG A 49 14.10 41.58 23.46
CA ARG A 49 14.70 40.40 22.80
C ARG A 49 15.36 39.50 23.84
N ASP A 50 14.53 38.95 24.71
CA ASP A 50 14.92 38.20 25.89
C ASP A 50 15.04 36.70 25.58
N VAL A 51 15.49 35.96 26.58
CA VAL A 51 15.67 34.50 26.48
C VAL A 51 14.35 33.81 26.11
N ALA A 52 13.20 34.32 26.57
CA ALA A 52 11.91 33.72 26.29
C ALA A 52 11.48 33.91 24.82
N GLN A 53 11.78 35.06 24.22
CA GLN A 53 11.57 35.32 22.79
C GLN A 53 12.37 34.34 21.93
N TYR A 54 13.67 34.16 22.21
CA TYR A 54 14.50 33.22 21.46
C TYR A 54 14.06 31.77 21.63
N ARG A 55 13.60 31.37 22.83
CA ARG A 55 13.04 30.04 23.07
C ARG A 55 11.77 29.80 22.27
N LEU A 56 10.86 30.78 22.21
CA LEU A 56 9.64 30.67 21.41
C LEU A 56 9.91 30.55 19.91
N ILE A 57 10.90 31.29 19.39
CA ILE A 57 11.32 31.16 17.98
C ILE A 57 11.81 29.74 17.71
N LYS A 58 12.67 29.20 18.60
CA LYS A 58 13.15 27.82 18.49
C LYS A 58 12.01 26.80 18.57
N GLU A 59 11.09 26.96 19.51
CA GLU A 59 9.94 26.05 19.68
C GLU A 59 9.08 26.02 18.40
N VAL A 60 8.80 27.18 17.81
CA VAL A 60 8.06 27.26 16.53
C VAL A 60 8.81 26.55 15.40
N ASP A 61 10.12 26.77 15.30
CA ASP A 61 10.97 26.12 14.28
C ASP A 61 11.00 24.60 14.47
N GLU A 62 11.18 24.12 15.71
CA GLU A 62 11.18 22.71 16.06
C GLU A 62 9.83 22.04 15.76
N ILE A 63 8.70 22.67 16.12
CA ILE A 63 7.36 22.15 15.79
C ILE A 63 7.18 22.08 14.27
N THR A 64 7.57 23.13 13.54
CA THR A 64 7.46 23.18 12.08
C THR A 64 8.29 22.08 11.43
N HIS A 65 9.53 21.89 11.88
CA HIS A 65 10.42 20.85 11.40
C HIS A 65 9.84 19.45 11.68
N ASN A 66 9.31 19.22 12.88
CA ASN A 66 8.67 17.96 13.25
C ASN A 66 7.45 17.65 12.37
N VAL A 67 6.58 18.65 12.12
CA VAL A 67 5.41 18.48 11.24
C VAL A 67 5.85 18.15 9.81
N THR A 68 6.86 18.83 9.28
CA THR A 68 7.40 18.53 7.94
C THR A 68 7.91 17.10 7.85
N ARG A 69 8.72 16.66 8.82
CA ARG A 69 9.25 15.29 8.87
C ARG A 69 8.15 14.23 9.00
N LEU A 70 7.09 14.51 9.78
CA LEU A 70 5.94 13.62 9.89
C LEU A 70 5.20 13.50 8.54
N LYS A 71 5.04 14.61 7.81
CA LYS A 71 4.42 14.61 6.47
C LYS A 71 5.26 13.87 5.43
N GLU A 72 6.58 14.02 5.46
CA GLU A 72 7.50 13.27 4.60
C GLU A 72 7.40 11.77 4.87
N THR A 73 7.42 11.38 6.16
CA THR A 73 7.25 9.98 6.58
C THR A 73 5.90 9.42 6.15
N LEU A 74 4.82 10.21 6.27
CA LEU A 74 3.48 9.82 5.82
C LEU A 74 3.45 9.57 4.31
N ALA A 75 4.03 10.48 3.51
CA ALA A 75 4.10 10.32 2.06
C ALA A 75 4.86 9.05 1.67
N GLN A 76 5.99 8.78 2.33
CA GLN A 76 6.76 7.56 2.13
C GLN A 76 5.96 6.30 2.47
N ALA A 77 5.24 6.31 3.61
CA ALA A 77 4.40 5.19 4.04
C ALA A 77 3.27 4.90 3.04
N GLN A 78 2.66 5.96 2.48
CA GLN A 78 1.61 5.84 1.44
C GLN A 78 2.16 5.23 0.14
N VAL A 79 3.36 5.65 -0.30
CA VAL A 79 4.02 5.06 -1.49
C VAL A 79 4.30 3.57 -1.28
N GLU A 80 4.80 3.21 -0.09
CA GLU A 80 5.07 1.82 0.27
C GLU A 80 3.79 0.96 0.26
N LEU A 81 2.68 1.47 0.82
CA LEU A 81 1.39 0.78 0.79
C LEU A 81 0.89 0.57 -0.64
N GLN A 82 1.01 1.59 -1.51
CA GLN A 82 0.68 1.43 -2.93
C GLN A 82 1.54 0.35 -3.61
N GLY A 83 2.84 0.30 -3.29
CA GLY A 83 3.75 -0.72 -3.79
C GLY A 83 3.41 -2.13 -3.30
N LEU A 84 2.97 -2.29 -2.04
CA LEU A 84 2.48 -3.55 -1.50
C LEU A 84 1.22 -4.02 -2.24
N ASN A 85 0.25 -3.13 -2.44
CA ASN A 85 -1.01 -3.44 -3.11
C ASN A 85 -0.81 -3.84 -4.58
N ARG A 86 0.10 -3.16 -5.30
CA ARG A 86 0.47 -3.55 -6.68
C ARG A 86 1.08 -4.95 -6.73
N ARG A 87 1.99 -5.27 -5.80
CA ARG A 87 2.59 -6.61 -5.71
C ARG A 87 1.53 -7.67 -5.40
N GLN A 88 0.56 -7.35 -4.54
CA GLN A 88 -0.53 -8.27 -4.22
C GLN A 88 -1.36 -8.60 -5.46
N LEU A 89 -1.75 -7.58 -6.23
CA LEU A 89 -2.54 -7.76 -7.44
C LEU A 89 -1.78 -8.59 -8.48
N ALA A 90 -0.51 -8.26 -8.75
CA ALA A 90 0.30 -9.01 -9.71
C ALA A 90 0.43 -10.50 -9.34
N LEU A 91 0.62 -10.81 -8.05
CA LEU A 91 0.66 -12.20 -7.59
C LEU A 91 -0.69 -12.91 -7.75
N GLN A 92 -1.81 -12.22 -7.54
CA GLN A 92 -3.15 -12.79 -7.75
C GLN A 92 -3.40 -13.10 -9.23
N GLU A 93 -3.01 -12.20 -10.13
CA GLU A 93 -3.09 -12.41 -11.57
C GLU A 93 -2.23 -13.60 -12.01
N GLU A 94 -0.99 -13.70 -11.52
CA GLU A 94 -0.13 -14.85 -11.81
C GLU A 94 -0.72 -16.18 -11.33
N ILE A 95 -1.34 -16.21 -10.14
CA ILE A 95 -2.01 -17.39 -9.62
C ILE A 95 -3.15 -17.79 -10.56
N GLN A 96 -4.00 -16.83 -10.95
CA GLN A 96 -5.14 -17.10 -11.83
C GLN A 96 -4.71 -17.63 -13.21
N VAL A 97 -3.63 -17.08 -13.78
CA VAL A 97 -3.08 -17.56 -15.05
C VAL A 97 -2.56 -19.00 -14.92
N LYS A 98 -1.85 -19.31 -13.83
CA LYS A 98 -1.33 -20.66 -13.56
C LYS A 98 -2.48 -21.64 -13.33
N GLU A 99 -3.50 -21.27 -12.57
CA GLU A 99 -4.71 -22.08 -12.35
C GLU A 99 -5.41 -22.40 -13.68
N ASN A 100 -5.59 -21.40 -14.56
CA ASN A 100 -6.19 -21.62 -15.87
C ASN A 100 -5.32 -22.53 -16.75
N THR A 101 -4.00 -22.33 -16.75
CA THR A 101 -3.05 -23.15 -17.52
C THR A 101 -3.11 -24.61 -17.07
N ILE A 102 -3.11 -24.86 -15.75
CA ILE A 102 -3.23 -26.20 -15.18
C ILE A 102 -4.59 -26.82 -15.53
N TYR A 103 -5.67 -26.04 -15.46
CA TYR A 103 -7.00 -26.52 -15.83
C TYR A 103 -7.06 -26.96 -17.30
N ILE A 104 -6.51 -26.16 -18.22
CA ILE A 104 -6.42 -26.51 -19.63
C ILE A 104 -5.62 -27.80 -19.82
N ASP A 105 -4.44 -27.91 -19.20
CA ASP A 105 -3.57 -29.08 -19.31
C ASP A 105 -4.25 -30.35 -18.81
N GLN A 106 -4.89 -30.30 -17.63
CA GLN A 106 -5.49 -31.48 -17.01
C GLN A 106 -6.83 -31.90 -17.63
N VAL A 107 -7.66 -30.96 -18.06
CA VAL A 107 -9.05 -31.26 -18.46
C VAL A 107 -9.19 -31.31 -19.98
N LEU A 108 -8.55 -30.39 -20.69
CA LEU A 108 -8.73 -30.25 -22.14
C LEU A 108 -7.76 -31.14 -22.93
N SER A 109 -6.54 -31.38 -22.45
CA SER A 109 -5.60 -32.28 -23.13
C SER A 109 -6.04 -33.76 -23.03
N MET A 110 -6.47 -34.20 -21.85
CA MET A 110 -6.94 -35.58 -21.63
C MET A 110 -8.24 -35.91 -22.39
N SER A 111 -9.10 -34.92 -22.61
CA SER A 111 -10.34 -35.12 -23.38
C SER A 111 -10.06 -35.25 -24.89
N MET A 112 -8.99 -34.66 -25.42
CA MET A 112 -8.59 -34.83 -26.82
C MET A 112 -7.99 -36.21 -27.13
N GLU A 113 -7.30 -36.85 -26.17
CA GLU A 113 -6.73 -38.20 -26.35
C GLU A 113 -7.81 -39.29 -26.53
N THR A 114 -9.03 -39.07 -26.03
CA THR A 114 -10.14 -40.04 -26.11
C THR A 114 -10.90 -40.05 -27.44
N VAL A 115 -10.72 -39.04 -28.31
CA VAL A 115 -11.53 -38.87 -29.53
C VAL A 115 -10.89 -39.53 -30.77
N SER A 116 -9.60 -39.87 -30.73
CA SER A 116 -8.87 -40.52 -31.82
C SER A 116 -8.97 -42.06 -31.77
N MET A 117 -10.17 -42.60 -32.01
CA MET A 117 -10.37 -44.02 -32.41
C MET A 117 -11.11 -44.05 -33.75
N PRO A 118 -10.46 -44.43 -34.86
CA PRO A 118 -11.12 -44.46 -36.16
C PRO A 118 -12.13 -45.60 -36.24
N HIS A 119 -13.26 -45.25 -36.84
CA HIS A 119 -14.41 -46.09 -37.11
C HIS A 119 -14.06 -47.23 -38.07
N GLY A 120 -14.70 -48.39 -37.86
CA GLY A 120 -14.55 -49.57 -38.72
C GLY A 120 -15.25 -49.44 -40.07
N ASP A 121 -14.70 -50.14 -41.06
CA ASP A 121 -15.37 -50.43 -42.34
C ASP A 121 -15.37 -51.95 -42.63
N GLN A 122 -16.60 -52.49 -42.62
CA GLN A 122 -17.24 -53.45 -43.54
C GLN A 122 -16.64 -54.85 -43.83
N GLN A 123 -17.37 -55.85 -43.31
CA GLN A 123 -17.82 -57.12 -43.93
C GLN A 123 -16.99 -57.78 -45.04
N GLU A 124 -16.58 -59.03 -44.80
CA GLU A 124 -16.77 -60.09 -45.80
C GLU A 124 -17.22 -61.39 -45.14
N GLU A 125 -18.54 -61.58 -45.16
CA GLU A 125 -19.20 -62.87 -44.97
C GLU A 125 -18.95 -63.73 -46.23
N ARG A 126 -18.42 -64.95 -46.09
CA ARG A 126 -18.95 -66.13 -46.81
C ARG A 126 -18.29 -67.45 -46.38
N LYS A 127 -19.18 -68.30 -45.85
CA LYS A 127 -19.16 -69.77 -45.81
C LYS A 127 -18.32 -70.43 -46.92
N THR A 128 -17.59 -71.51 -46.62
CA THR A 128 -18.03 -72.91 -46.90
C THR A 128 -16.92 -73.95 -46.66
N LYS A 129 -17.31 -75.00 -45.90
CA LYS A 129 -17.05 -76.44 -46.10
C LYS A 129 -15.61 -76.99 -46.05
N GLY A 130 -15.46 -78.08 -45.29
CA GLY A 130 -14.38 -79.06 -45.42
C GLY A 130 -14.18 -79.86 -44.15
#